data_AF-A0A969UF35-F1
#
_entry.id   AF-A0A969UF35-F1
#
_cell.length_a   1.000
_cell.length_b   1.000
_cell.length_c   1.000
_cell.angle_alpha   90.00
_cell.angle_beta   90.00
_cell.angle_gamma   90.00
#
_symmetry.space_group_name_H-M   'P 1'
#
loop_
_entity.id
_entity.type
_entity.pdbx_description
1 polymer ?
#
loop_
_entity_poly.entity_id
_entity_poly.type
_entity_poly.pdbx_seq_one_letter_code
_entity_poly.pdbx_strand_id
1 'polypeptide(L)'
;MRQQLRSGDIYIPQSRRFSELETYFIPPKEWPSCRDEVVNLTGTPIDAKVRLAERESELITLMGEVEELLNQSDSDLREERGKLVLSPIKADEKTLELKHLAQDITARLPRIEITDLLVEVDSWTNFSNAFEHLNLDQNKDHNSMLSLYSCLLAEACNLDFHYYGHLNRFILQKFMLVQ
;
A
#
# COMPACT_ATOMS: atom_id res chain seq x y z
N MET A 1 15.55 -0.18 -16.47
CA MET A 1 15.78 0.38 -15.12
C MET A 1 14.61 0.17 -14.15
N ARG A 2 13.41 0.74 -14.33
CA ARG A 2 12.28 0.51 -13.38
C ARG A 2 11.86 -0.96 -13.25
N GLN A 3 11.88 -1.71 -14.35
CA GLN A 3 11.55 -3.14 -14.33
C GLN A 3 12.63 -3.97 -13.62
N GLN A 4 13.91 -3.59 -13.76
CA GLN A 4 15.06 -4.24 -13.10
C GLN A 4 15.09 -3.98 -11.58
N LEU A 5 14.60 -2.81 -11.13
CA LEU A 5 14.39 -2.56 -9.70
C LEU A 5 13.23 -3.39 -9.13
N ARG A 6 12.19 -3.67 -9.92
CA ARG A 6 11.05 -4.49 -9.49
C ARG A 6 11.35 -5.99 -9.51
N SER A 7 12.21 -6.45 -10.41
CA SER A 7 12.68 -7.85 -10.43
C SER A 7 13.75 -8.12 -9.36
N GLY A 8 14.35 -7.08 -8.78
CA GLY A 8 15.44 -7.22 -7.81
C GLY A 8 16.83 -7.41 -8.44
N ASP A 9 16.95 -7.28 -9.77
CA ASP A 9 18.24 -7.39 -10.49
C ASP A 9 19.22 -6.25 -10.16
N ILE A 10 18.68 -5.12 -9.70
CA ILE A 10 19.44 -3.98 -9.18
C ILE A 10 18.83 -3.54 -7.86
N TYR A 11 19.68 -3.21 -6.89
CA TYR A 11 19.27 -2.72 -5.57
C TYR A 11 19.85 -1.33 -5.29
N ILE A 12 19.19 -0.61 -4.40
CA ILE A 12 19.58 0.71 -3.92
C ILE A 12 19.94 0.57 -2.45
N PRO A 13 21.21 0.82 -2.06
CA PRO A 13 21.61 0.85 -0.66
C PRO A 13 20.70 1.82 0.12
N GLN A 14 20.21 1.41 1.29
CA GLN A 14 19.30 2.17 2.17
C GLN A 14 17.85 2.35 1.69
N SER A 15 17.45 1.78 0.54
CA SER A 15 16.04 1.78 0.14
C SER A 15 15.27 0.68 0.87
N ARG A 16 14.18 1.00 1.58
CA ARG A 16 13.31 -0.02 2.21
C ARG A 16 12.56 -0.90 1.21
N ARG A 17 12.36 -0.41 -0.02
CA ARG A 17 11.56 -1.09 -1.06
C ARG A 17 12.41 -1.78 -2.14
N PHE A 18 13.65 -1.33 -2.30
CA PHE A 18 14.59 -1.83 -3.30
C PHE A 18 15.94 -2.15 -2.65
N SER A 19 15.95 -2.65 -1.42
CA SER A 19 17.18 -3.14 -0.78
C SER A 19 17.58 -4.49 -1.33
N GLU A 20 18.82 -4.87 -1.04
CA GLU A 20 19.36 -6.19 -1.35
C GLU A 20 18.48 -7.29 -0.75
N LEU A 21 18.18 -8.31 -1.56
CA LEU A 21 17.26 -9.40 -1.18
C LEU A 21 17.71 -10.12 0.09
N GLU A 22 19.02 -10.29 0.27
CA GLU A 22 19.61 -10.93 1.45
C GLU A 22 19.28 -10.22 2.76
N THR A 23 18.99 -8.91 2.71
CA THR A 23 18.62 -8.13 3.91
C THR A 23 17.25 -8.55 4.46
N TYR A 24 16.40 -9.19 3.65
CA TYR A 24 15.09 -9.68 4.09
C TYR A 24 15.11 -11.10 4.67
N PHE A 25 16.26 -11.80 4.59
CA PHE A 25 16.38 -13.15 5.12
C PHE A 25 16.86 -13.15 6.57
N ILE A 26 16.46 -14.19 7.30
CA ILE A 26 17.04 -14.48 8.61
C ILE A 26 18.53 -14.78 8.40
N PRO A 27 19.45 -14.10 9.11
CA PRO A 27 20.88 -14.34 8.95
C PRO A 27 21.22 -15.82 9.14
N PRO A 28 22.12 -16.41 8.32
CA PRO A 28 22.45 -17.84 8.40
C PRO A 28 22.93 -18.29 9.78
N LYS A 29 23.52 -17.37 10.56
CA LYS A 29 23.98 -17.61 11.94
C LYS A 29 22.85 -17.71 12.95
N GLU A 30 21.73 -17.02 12.70
CA GLU A 30 20.57 -16.93 13.60
C GLU A 30 19.51 -17.98 13.27
N TRP A 31 19.42 -18.40 12.01
CA TRP A 31 18.46 -19.41 11.56
C TRP A 31 18.42 -20.67 12.42
N PRO A 32 19.55 -21.30 12.82
CA PRO A 32 19.50 -22.52 13.63
C PRO A 32 18.81 -22.34 14.98
N SER A 33 18.86 -21.13 15.56
CA SER A 33 18.25 -20.86 16.87
C SER A 33 16.74 -20.62 16.82
N CYS A 34 16.19 -20.19 15.69
CA CYS A 34 14.75 -19.90 15.54
C CYS A 34 14.02 -20.84 14.57
N ARG A 35 14.72 -21.79 13.93
CA ARG A 35 14.17 -22.69 12.90
C ARG A 35 12.89 -23.42 13.33
N ASP A 36 12.91 -24.06 14.50
CA ASP A 36 11.78 -24.87 14.97
C ASP A 36 10.56 -24.01 15.28
N GLU A 37 10.79 -22.83 15.86
CA GLU A 37 9.72 -21.85 16.13
C GLU A 37 9.11 -21.34 14.83
N VAL A 38 9.93 -20.93 13.86
CA VAL A 38 9.45 -20.46 12.55
C VAL A 38 8.65 -21.54 11.84
N VAL A 39 9.16 -22.77 11.79
CA VAL A 39 8.46 -23.92 11.19
C VAL A 39 7.09 -24.17 11.81
N ASN A 40 6.98 -24.07 13.14
CA ASN A 40 5.71 -24.23 13.84
C ASN A 40 4.75 -23.07 13.55
N LEU A 41 5.24 -21.83 13.50
CA LEU A 41 4.43 -20.64 13.21
C LEU A 41 3.92 -20.61 11.77
N THR A 42 4.75 -21.01 10.81
CA THR A 42 4.40 -21.01 9.38
C THR A 42 3.69 -22.28 8.92
N GLY A 43 3.73 -23.34 9.74
CA GLY A 43 3.21 -24.66 9.38
C GLY A 43 3.94 -25.31 8.20
N THR A 44 5.16 -24.86 7.88
CA THR A 44 5.92 -25.37 6.73
C THR A 44 6.77 -26.58 7.10
N PRO A 45 6.99 -27.55 6.20
CA PRO A 45 7.91 -28.66 6.44
C PRO A 45 9.33 -28.18 6.80
N ILE A 46 9.97 -28.88 7.74
CA ILE A 46 11.35 -28.59 8.15
C ILE A 46 12.38 -28.93 7.07
N ASP A 47 12.06 -29.89 6.19
CA ASP A 47 12.87 -30.24 5.03
C ASP A 47 12.49 -29.37 3.83
N ALA A 48 13.46 -28.61 3.33
CA ALA A 48 13.31 -27.75 2.18
C ALA A 48 12.90 -28.53 0.92
N LYS A 49 13.32 -29.79 0.75
CA LYS A 49 12.95 -30.61 -0.41
C LYS A 49 11.47 -30.94 -0.41
N VAL A 50 10.91 -31.25 0.76
CA VAL A 50 9.47 -31.51 0.92
C VAL A 50 8.70 -30.24 0.60
N ARG A 51 9.12 -29.09 1.14
CA ARG A 51 8.47 -27.80 0.85
C ARG A 51 8.54 -27.43 -0.63
N LEU A 52 9.66 -27.68 -1.30
CA LEU A 52 9.80 -27.41 -2.73
C LEU A 52 8.86 -28.30 -3.55
N ALA A 53 8.78 -29.60 -3.24
CA ALA A 53 7.86 -30.51 -3.92
C ALA A 53 6.38 -30.10 -3.73
N GLU A 54 6.00 -29.66 -2.52
CA GLU A 54 4.66 -29.11 -2.28
C GLU A 54 4.38 -27.89 -3.15
N ARG A 55 5.31 -26.93 -3.22
CA ARG A 55 5.14 -25.71 -4.04
C ARG A 55 5.10 -26.02 -5.54
N GLU A 56 5.91 -26.97 -6.01
CA GLU A 56 5.87 -27.42 -7.40
C GLU A 56 4.52 -28.07 -7.74
N SER A 57 4.00 -28.94 -6.87
CA SER A 57 2.69 -29.55 -7.07
C SER A 57 1.56 -28.51 -7.08
N GLU A 58 1.58 -27.57 -6.14
CA GLU A 58 0.60 -26.47 -6.05
C GLU A 58 0.66 -25.59 -7.30
N LEU A 59 1.86 -25.26 -7.78
CA LEU A 59 2.05 -24.48 -9.00
C LEU A 59 1.45 -25.20 -10.22
N ILE A 60 1.73 -26.50 -10.39
CA ILE A 60 1.19 -27.29 -11.50
C ILE A 60 -0.34 -27.32 -11.44
N THR A 61 -0.93 -27.53 -10.26
CA THR A 61 -2.38 -27.50 -10.08
C THR A 61 -2.99 -26.15 -10.44
N LEU A 62 -2.44 -25.06 -9.89
CA LEU A 62 -2.93 -23.70 -10.16
C LEU A 62 -2.74 -23.31 -11.63
N MET A 63 -1.66 -23.74 -12.28
CA MET A 63 -1.47 -23.54 -13.72
C MET A 63 -2.57 -24.22 -14.53
N GLY A 64 -2.95 -25.45 -14.16
CA GLY A 64 -4.08 -26.15 -14.77
C GLY A 64 -5.40 -25.40 -14.60
N GLU A 65 -5.69 -24.91 -13.39
CA GLU A 65 -6.88 -24.09 -13.12
C GLU A 65 -6.90 -22.80 -13.95
N VAL A 66 -5.75 -22.13 -14.08
CA VAL A 66 -5.60 -20.93 -14.91
C VAL A 66 -5.83 -21.25 -16.39
N GLU A 67 -5.31 -22.37 -16.88
CA GLU A 67 -5.52 -22.81 -18.27
C GLU A 67 -6.99 -23.15 -18.54
N GLU A 68 -7.66 -23.81 -17.60
CA GLU A 68 -9.11 -24.07 -17.69
C GLU A 68 -9.91 -22.77 -17.72
N LEU A 69 -9.58 -21.79 -16.86
CA LEU A 69 -10.22 -20.48 -16.85
C LEU A 69 -10.02 -19.73 -18.17
N LEU A 70 -8.81 -19.78 -18.75
CA LEU A 70 -8.53 -19.14 -20.04
C LEU A 70 -9.29 -19.75 -21.21
N ASN A 71 -9.58 -21.04 -21.15
CA ASN A 71 -10.34 -21.75 -22.18
C ASN A 71 -11.87 -21.53 -22.08
N GLN A 72 -12.35 -20.99 -20.97
CA GLN A 72 -13.77 -20.65 -20.80
C GLN A 72 -14.09 -19.30 -21.46
N SER A 73 -15.14 -19.27 -22.28
CA SER A 73 -15.53 -18.09 -23.07
C SER A 73 -16.06 -16.90 -22.25
N ASP A 74 -16.47 -17.12 -21.00
CA ASP A 74 -17.10 -16.12 -20.12
C ASP A 74 -16.41 -16.05 -18.74
N SER A 75 -15.12 -16.37 -18.68
CA SER A 75 -14.35 -16.29 -17.43
C SER A 75 -13.87 -14.87 -17.16
N ASP A 76 -13.55 -14.61 -15.88
CA ASP A 76 -12.93 -13.37 -15.47
C ASP A 76 -11.45 -13.26 -15.90
N LEU A 77 -10.85 -14.31 -16.47
CA LEU A 77 -9.45 -14.32 -16.89
C LEU A 77 -9.35 -14.59 -18.40
N ARG A 78 -8.82 -13.62 -19.15
CA ARG A 78 -8.70 -13.73 -20.61
C ARG A 78 -7.32 -13.33 -21.10
N GLU A 79 -6.95 -13.83 -22.28
CA GLU A 79 -5.73 -13.40 -22.97
C GLU A 79 -6.06 -12.35 -24.05
N GLU A 80 -5.51 -11.15 -23.92
CA GLU A 80 -5.60 -10.10 -24.93
C GLU A 80 -4.20 -9.69 -25.38
N ARG A 81 -3.88 -9.92 -26.67
CA ARG A 81 -2.61 -9.49 -27.30
C ARG A 81 -1.36 -9.99 -26.55
N GLY A 82 -1.37 -11.25 -26.11
CA GLY A 82 -0.25 -11.85 -25.37
C GLY A 82 -0.13 -11.39 -23.91
N LYS A 83 -1.20 -10.82 -23.34
CA LYS A 83 -1.27 -10.40 -21.94
C LYS A 83 -2.49 -11.01 -21.26
N LEU A 84 -2.28 -11.51 -20.05
CA LEU A 84 -3.37 -11.93 -19.17
C LEU A 84 -4.09 -10.70 -18.63
N VAL A 85 -5.41 -10.68 -18.80
CA VAL A 85 -6.30 -9.63 -18.31
C VAL A 85 -7.33 -10.25 -17.39
N LEU A 86 -7.31 -9.82 -16.13
CA LEU A 86 -8.33 -10.15 -15.13
C LEU A 86 -9.44 -9.09 -15.18
N SER A 87 -10.68 -9.53 -15.34
CA SER A 87 -11.87 -8.72 -15.19
C SER A 87 -11.94 -8.15 -13.78
N PRO A 88 -12.24 -6.84 -13.63
CA PRO A 88 -12.46 -6.27 -12.31
C PRO A 88 -13.59 -6.99 -11.59
N ILE A 89 -13.41 -7.25 -10.30
CA ILE A 89 -14.47 -7.77 -9.44
C ILE A 89 -15.64 -6.79 -9.51
N LYS A 90 -16.80 -7.27 -9.98
CA LYS A 90 -18.02 -6.47 -9.99
C LYS A 90 -18.45 -6.28 -8.55
N ALA A 91 -18.59 -5.02 -8.13
CA ALA A 91 -19.23 -4.71 -6.86
C ALA A 91 -20.70 -5.15 -6.92
N ASP A 92 -21.19 -5.75 -5.86
CA ASP A 92 -22.61 -6.07 -5.74
C ASP A 92 -23.46 -4.82 -5.88
N GLU A 93 -24.60 -4.96 -6.55
CA GLU A 93 -25.56 -3.86 -6.65
C GLU A 93 -26.10 -3.52 -5.26
N LYS A 94 -25.87 -2.28 -4.82
CA LYS A 94 -26.44 -1.78 -3.56
C LYS A 94 -27.96 -1.72 -3.69
N THR A 95 -28.66 -2.40 -2.77
CA THR A 95 -30.12 -2.33 -2.64
C THR A 95 -30.60 -0.90 -2.39
N LEU A 96 -31.88 -0.63 -2.67
CA LEU A 96 -32.48 0.68 -2.44
C LEU A 96 -32.39 1.09 -0.96
N GLU A 97 -32.59 0.13 -0.04
CA GLU A 97 -32.47 0.34 1.40
C GLU A 97 -31.05 0.75 1.81
N LEU A 98 -30.02 0.08 1.28
CA LEU A 98 -28.62 0.44 1.54
C LEU A 98 -28.28 1.84 1.01
N LYS A 99 -28.85 2.23 -0.14
CA LYS A 99 -28.68 3.58 -0.69
C LYS A 99 -29.34 4.64 0.20
N HIS A 100 -30.55 4.40 0.69
CA HIS A 100 -31.23 5.30 1.63
C HIS A 100 -30.47 5.42 2.95
N LEU A 101 -30.03 4.30 3.53
CA LEU A 101 -29.24 4.31 4.76
C LEU A 101 -27.93 5.10 4.59
N ALA A 102 -27.23 4.91 3.46
CA ALA A 102 -26.02 5.67 3.18
C ALA A 102 -26.29 7.18 3.08
N GLN A 103 -27.40 7.58 2.46
CA GLN A 103 -27.82 8.99 2.39
C GLN A 103 -28.13 9.56 3.78
N ASP A 104 -28.87 8.82 4.60
CA ASP A 104 -29.22 9.21 5.97
C ASP A 104 -28.01 9.33 6.88
N ILE A 105 -27.00 8.47 6.71
CA ILE A 105 -25.71 8.58 7.42
C ILE A 105 -24.97 9.82 6.92
N THR A 106 -24.84 9.97 5.60
CA THR A 106 -24.10 11.09 4.99
C THR A 106 -24.70 12.44 5.35
N ALA A 107 -26.03 12.53 5.49
CA ALA A 107 -26.73 13.75 5.90
C ALA A 107 -26.42 14.16 7.35
N ARG A 108 -25.99 13.23 8.20
CA ARG A 108 -25.62 13.48 9.60
C ARG A 108 -24.12 13.76 9.78
N LEU A 109 -23.30 13.45 8.78
CA LEU A 109 -21.87 13.72 8.85
C LEU A 109 -21.60 15.23 8.72
N PRO A 110 -20.68 15.77 9.53
CA PRO A 110 -20.29 17.17 9.41
C PRO A 110 -19.66 17.42 8.04
N ARG A 111 -20.05 18.52 7.39
CA ARG A 111 -19.42 18.99 6.16
C ARG A 111 -18.17 19.79 6.52
N ILE A 112 -17.11 19.09 6.92
CA ILE A 112 -15.79 19.66 7.17
C ILE A 112 -14.86 19.30 6.02
N GLU A 113 -13.97 20.21 5.66
CA GLU A 113 -12.96 19.97 4.66
C GLU A 113 -11.86 19.08 5.25
N ILE A 114 -11.36 18.11 4.49
CA ILE A 114 -10.38 17.13 4.98
C ILE A 114 -9.10 17.78 5.53
N THR A 115 -8.73 18.96 5.01
CA THR A 115 -7.60 19.75 5.51
C THR A 115 -7.84 20.26 6.92
N ASP A 116 -9.05 20.70 7.21
CA ASP A 116 -9.40 21.32 8.49
C ASP A 116 -9.56 20.23 9.56
N LEU A 117 -10.15 19.09 9.18
CA LEU A 117 -10.19 17.89 10.02
C LEU A 117 -8.79 17.40 10.38
N LEU A 118 -7.84 17.44 9.44
CA LEU A 118 -6.47 16.99 9.70
C LEU A 118 -5.75 17.88 10.72
N VAL A 119 -5.95 19.20 10.65
CA VAL A 119 -5.42 20.15 11.63
C VAL A 119 -6.06 19.94 13.00
N GLU A 120 -7.37 19.73 13.04
CA GLU A 120 -8.11 19.47 14.27
C GLU A 120 -7.62 18.18 14.96
N VAL A 121 -7.44 17.10 14.21
CA VAL A 121 -6.90 15.84 14.73
C VAL A 121 -5.45 15.98 15.20
N ASP A 122 -4.62 16.77 14.52
CA ASP A 122 -3.27 17.06 15.00
C ASP A 122 -3.29 17.84 16.32
N SER A 123 -4.24 18.77 16.50
CA SER A 123 -4.39 19.49 17.77
C SER A 123 -4.74 18.58 18.95
N TRP A 124 -5.44 17.46 18.70
CA TRP A 124 -5.82 16.50 19.74
C TRP A 124 -4.72 15.49 20.06
N THR A 125 -4.03 15.03 19.02
CA THR A 125 -3.13 13.88 19.12
C THR A 125 -1.65 14.28 19.09
N ASN A 126 -1.34 15.46 18.58
CA ASN A 126 -0.01 15.92 18.24
C ASN A 126 0.78 14.91 17.39
N PHE A 127 0.10 14.20 16.47
CA PHE A 127 0.75 13.17 15.64
C PHE A 127 1.91 13.74 14.82
N SER A 128 1.85 15.03 14.45
CA SER A 128 2.91 15.73 13.72
C SER A 128 4.24 15.73 14.45
N ASN A 129 4.25 15.54 15.78
CA ASN A 129 5.48 15.41 16.57
C ASN A 129 6.20 14.07 16.38
N ALA A 130 5.51 13.03 15.89
CA ALA A 130 6.13 11.74 15.62
C ALA A 130 6.95 11.72 14.30
N PHE A 131 6.84 12.76 13.48
CA PHE A 131 7.59 12.89 12.23
C PHE A 131 8.89 13.65 12.49
N GLU A 132 10.01 12.95 12.45
CA GLU A 132 11.33 13.55 12.54
C GLU A 132 11.73 14.17 11.19
N HIS A 133 12.17 15.44 11.23
CA HIS A 133 12.71 16.10 10.06
C HIS A 133 14.09 15.52 9.73
N LEU A 134 14.32 15.15 8.46
CA LEU A 134 15.61 14.66 7.98
C LEU A 134 16.75 15.69 8.15
N ASN A 135 16.40 16.97 8.35
CA ASN A 135 17.32 18.04 8.69
C ASN A 135 17.05 18.49 10.14
N LEU A 136 17.94 18.10 11.08
CA LEU A 136 17.81 18.39 12.51
C LEU A 136 17.87 19.89 12.88
N ASP A 137 18.23 20.77 11.94
CA ASP A 137 18.64 22.14 12.23
C ASP A 137 17.61 23.21 11.86
N GLN A 138 16.40 22.81 11.44
CA GLN A 138 15.32 23.76 11.17
C GLN A 138 14.18 23.58 12.17
N ASN A 139 13.93 24.64 12.95
CA ASN A 139 12.69 24.80 13.70
C ASN A 139 11.51 24.48 12.80
N LYS A 140 10.46 23.84 13.34
CA LYS A 140 9.20 23.56 12.66
C LYS A 140 8.64 24.84 12.06
N ASP A 141 8.98 25.12 10.81
CA ASP A 141 8.46 26.25 10.07
C ASP A 141 7.09 25.89 9.51
N HIS A 142 6.25 26.91 9.35
CA HIS A 142 4.89 26.73 8.87
C HIS A 142 4.84 25.96 7.53
N ASN A 143 5.84 26.19 6.65
CA ASN A 143 5.94 25.50 5.36
C ASN A 143 6.26 24.01 5.47
N SER A 144 7.01 23.58 6.50
CA SER A 144 7.25 22.15 6.75
C SER A 144 6.01 21.43 7.22
N MET A 145 5.18 22.05 8.07
CA MET A 145 3.92 21.46 8.52
C MET A 145 2.91 21.30 7.37
N LEU A 146 2.82 22.29 6.49
CA LEU A 146 2.01 22.22 5.27
C LEU A 146 2.49 21.11 4.31
N SER A 147 3.81 20.96 4.18
CA SER A 147 4.41 19.90 3.37
C SER A 147 4.13 18.51 3.95
N LEU A 148 4.14 18.37 5.28
CA LEU A 148 3.77 17.13 5.96
C LEU A 148 2.29 16.78 5.72
N TYR A 149 1.36 17.72 5.94
CA TYR A 149 -0.07 17.48 5.75
C TYR A 149 -0.44 17.19 4.30
N SER A 150 0.16 17.90 3.35
CA SER A 150 -0.05 17.63 1.92
C SER A 150 0.46 16.24 1.52
N CYS A 151 1.61 15.82 2.06
CA CYS A 151 2.15 14.47 1.83
C CYS A 151 1.23 13.39 2.42
N LEU A 152 0.75 13.57 3.65
CA LEU A 152 -0.19 12.64 4.29
C LEU A 152 -1.50 12.52 3.53
N LEU A 153 -2.06 13.65 3.06
CA LEU A 153 -3.27 13.63 2.25
C LEU A 153 -3.05 12.98 0.88
N ALA A 154 -1.90 13.23 0.26
CA ALA A 154 -1.57 12.59 -1.01
C ALA A 154 -1.47 11.07 -0.86
N GLU A 155 -0.75 10.59 0.15
CA GLU A 155 -0.60 9.16 0.42
C GLU A 155 -1.94 8.51 0.79
N ALA A 156 -2.70 9.12 1.70
CA ALA A 156 -4.00 8.58 2.14
C ALA A 156 -5.04 8.52 1.01
N CYS A 157 -4.96 9.44 0.04
CA CYS A 157 -5.85 9.49 -1.11
C CYS A 157 -5.28 8.77 -2.35
N ASN A 158 -4.14 8.06 -2.24
CA ASN A 158 -3.44 7.44 -3.36
C ASN A 158 -3.17 8.41 -4.54
N LEU A 159 -2.86 9.68 -4.24
CA LEU A 159 -2.54 10.70 -5.23
C LEU A 159 -1.04 10.65 -5.56
N ASP A 160 -0.70 10.53 -6.84
CA ASP A 160 0.69 10.49 -7.30
C ASP A 160 1.45 11.81 -7.04
N PHE A 161 2.78 11.70 -6.94
CA PHE A 161 3.72 12.79 -6.63
C PHE A 161 3.63 14.04 -7.53
N HIS A 162 2.98 13.92 -8.68
CA HIS A 162 2.79 15.03 -9.62
C HIS A 162 1.80 16.10 -9.11
N TYR A 163 0.97 15.79 -8.12
CA TYR A 163 -0.01 16.73 -7.55
C TYR A 163 0.55 17.63 -6.43
N TYR A 164 1.79 17.39 -5.96
CA TYR A 164 2.39 18.10 -4.82
C TYR A 164 2.48 19.61 -5.06
N GLY A 165 2.79 20.07 -6.28
CA GLY A 165 2.82 21.50 -6.60
C GLY A 165 1.44 22.18 -6.58
N HIS A 166 0.39 21.43 -6.89
CA HIS A 166 -0.99 21.95 -6.93
C HIS A 166 -1.64 21.92 -5.54
N LEU A 167 -1.50 20.83 -4.78
CA LEU A 167 -2.01 20.75 -3.41
C LEU A 167 -1.35 21.77 -2.49
N ASN A 168 -0.04 21.97 -2.60
CA ASN A 168 0.66 22.96 -1.77
C ASN A 168 0.10 24.36 -2.04
N ARG A 169 -0.23 24.71 -3.29
CA ARG A 169 -0.89 25.99 -3.64
C ARG A 169 -2.31 26.12 -3.07
N PHE A 170 -3.12 25.06 -3.11
CA PHE A 170 -4.48 25.05 -2.56
C PHE A 170 -4.50 25.15 -1.04
N ILE A 171 -3.58 24.46 -0.37
CA ILE A 171 -3.46 24.49 1.09
C ILE A 171 -2.86 25.83 1.54
N LEU A 172 -1.83 26.36 0.86
CA LEU A 172 -1.24 27.68 1.13
C LEU A 172 -2.25 28.83 1.01
N GLN A 173 -3.16 28.77 0.03
CA GLN A 173 -4.17 29.82 -0.16
C GLN A 173 -5.21 29.86 0.96
N LYS A 174 -5.50 28.70 1.59
CA LYS A 174 -6.47 28.58 2.68
C LYS A 174 -5.86 28.94 4.03
N PHE A 175 -4.61 28.54 4.29
CA PHE A 175 -3.90 28.87 5.53
C PHE A 175 -3.56 30.37 5.67
N MET A 176 -3.32 31.09 4.57
CA MET A 176 -3.14 32.55 4.61
C MET A 176 -4.41 33.36 4.92
N LEU A 177 -5.60 32.73 4.87
CA LEU A 177 -6.89 33.40 5.15
C LEU A 177 -7.38 33.20 6.59
N VAL A 178 -6.64 32.46 7.43
CA VAL A 178 -6.99 32.16 8.84
C VAL A 178 -6.04 32.86 9.83
N GLN A 179 -5.35 33.92 9.42
CA GLN A 179 -4.65 34.85 10.33
C GLN A 179 -5.28 36.25 10.30
#